data_AF-A0A961HSF5-F1
#
_entry.id   AF-A0A961HSF5-F1
#
_cell.length_a   1.000
_cell.length_b   1.000
_cell.length_c   1.000
_cell.angle_alpha   90.00
_cell.angle_beta   90.00
_cell.angle_gamma   90.00
#
_symmetry.space_group_name_H-M   'P 1'
#
loop_
_entity.id
_entity.type
_entity.pdbx_description
1 polymer ?
#
loop_
_entity_poly.entity_id
_entity_poly.type
_entity_poly.pdbx_seq_one_letter_code
_entity_poly.pdbx_strand_id
1 'polypeptide(L)'
;AKKPGIQIGLLNGYGGDSPLRIGFINVNFLGPADAVHIGAINLRGDGDGLMVGAWNIGRKNNGLMVGLFNYSNDNNGIQIGLINVDAASDVPILPGLHF
;
A
#
# COMPACT_ATOMS: atom_id res chain seq x y z
N ALA A 1 18.42 16.44 9.81
CA ALA A 1 18.58 15.05 10.32
C ALA A 1 18.41 14.08 9.15
N LYS A 2 19.28 13.08 9.00
CA LYS A 2 19.19 12.07 7.93
C LYS A 2 17.94 11.21 8.20
N LYS A 3 17.02 11.15 7.24
CA LYS A 3 15.80 10.34 7.37
C LYS A 3 16.18 8.86 7.41
N PRO A 4 15.55 8.03 8.25
CA PRO A 4 15.87 6.62 8.31
C PRO A 4 15.44 5.94 7.01
N GLY A 5 16.35 5.21 6.36
CA GLY A 5 16.04 4.44 5.15
C GLY A 5 15.11 3.24 5.42
N ILE A 6 15.02 2.82 6.68
CA ILE A 6 14.16 1.73 7.13
C ILE A 6 13.39 2.24 8.35
N GLN A 7 12.07 2.03 8.38
CA GLN A 7 11.25 2.28 9.57
C GLN A 7 10.73 0.93 10.10
N ILE A 8 10.97 0.67 11.37
CA ILE A 8 10.46 -0.52 12.07
C ILE A 8 9.79 -0.04 13.37
N GLY A 9 8.55 -0.44 13.58
CA GLY A 9 7.81 -0.05 14.77
C GLY A 9 6.35 -0.48 14.72
N LEU A 10 5.63 -0.31 15.83
CA LEU A 10 4.18 -0.58 15.84
C LEU A 10 3.44 0.38 14.90
N LEU A 11 3.87 1.65 14.87
CA LEU A 11 3.31 2.71 14.04
C LEU A 11 4.44 3.37 13.25
N ASN A 12 4.34 3.33 11.92
CA ASN A 12 5.22 4.05 11.01
C ASN A 12 4.39 5.11 10.27
N GLY A 13 4.76 6.38 10.36
CA GLY A 13 3.97 7.46 9.72
C GLY A 13 4.73 8.75 9.47
N TYR A 14 6.03 8.79 9.79
CA TYR A 14 6.81 10.02 9.64
C TYR A 14 7.05 10.29 8.15
N GLY A 15 6.60 11.47 7.71
CA GLY A 15 6.70 11.94 6.32
C GLY A 15 8.14 11.91 5.82
N GLY A 16 8.40 11.07 4.84
CA GLY A 16 9.67 11.04 4.14
C GLY A 16 10.08 9.66 3.68
N ASP A 17 10.51 9.60 2.42
CA ASP A 17 11.61 8.88 1.76
C ASP A 17 12.10 7.51 2.23
N SER A 18 11.47 6.85 3.21
CA SER A 18 11.86 5.51 3.62
C SER A 18 11.37 4.51 2.57
N PRO A 19 12.27 3.84 1.82
CA PRO A 19 11.89 2.81 0.87
C PRO A 19 11.37 1.55 1.55
N LEU A 20 11.64 1.31 2.85
CA LEU A 20 11.16 0.14 3.57
C LEU A 20 10.49 0.53 4.89
N ARG A 21 9.26 0.01 5.11
CA ARG A 21 8.52 0.14 6.38
C ARG A 21 7.97 -1.20 6.80
N ILE A 22 8.22 -1.58 8.06
CA ILE A 22 7.72 -2.81 8.67
C ILE A 22 7.05 -2.43 9.99
N GLY A 23 5.78 -2.76 10.16
CA GLY A 23 5.06 -2.40 11.37
C GLY A 23 3.66 -2.95 11.48
N PHE A 24 2.93 -2.61 12.54
CA PHE A 24 1.52 -2.98 12.63
C PHE A 24 0.68 -2.08 11.72
N ILE A 25 0.94 -0.76 11.77
CA ILE A 25 0.34 0.24 10.89
C ILE A 25 1.45 1.03 10.19
N ASN A 26 1.38 1.10 8.86
CA ASN A 26 2.25 1.92 8.04
C ASN A 26 1.43 3.01 7.32
N VAL A 27 1.87 4.26 7.39
CA VAL A 27 1.22 5.42 6.78
C VAL A 27 2.23 6.19 5.94
N ASN A 28 1.90 6.44 4.67
CA ASN A 28 2.77 7.14 3.74
C ASN A 28 2.01 7.87 2.63
N PHE A 29 1.78 9.17 2.80
CA PHE A 29 1.13 9.98 1.76
C PHE A 29 2.12 10.82 0.94
N LEU A 30 3.39 10.92 1.36
CA LEU A 30 4.38 11.84 0.79
C LEU A 30 5.75 11.19 0.52
N GLY A 31 5.87 9.87 0.69
CA GLY A 31 7.13 9.14 0.53
C GLY A 31 7.35 8.63 -0.90
N PRO A 32 8.37 7.79 -1.10
CA PRO A 32 8.74 7.29 -2.41
C PRO A 32 7.61 6.47 -3.01
N ALA A 33 7.42 6.59 -4.33
CA ALA A 33 6.50 5.76 -5.09
C ALA A 33 6.86 4.26 -4.91
N ASP A 34 8.15 3.93 -4.94
CA ASP A 34 8.66 2.54 -4.98
C ASP A 34 8.83 1.90 -3.59
N ALA A 35 8.23 2.46 -2.54
CA ALA A 35 8.43 1.94 -1.20
C ALA A 35 7.78 0.55 -0.98
N VAL A 36 8.38 -0.27 -0.12
CA VAL A 36 7.84 -1.55 0.37
C VAL A 36 7.28 -1.35 1.77
N HIS A 37 5.99 -1.66 1.98
CA HIS A 37 5.35 -1.63 3.29
C HIS A 37 4.85 -3.02 3.67
N ILE A 38 5.20 -3.47 4.86
CA ILE A 38 4.76 -4.75 5.43
C ILE A 38 4.11 -4.47 6.77
N GLY A 39 2.85 -4.87 6.94
CA GLY A 39 2.14 -4.68 8.20
C GLY A 39 0.72 -5.19 8.22
N ALA A 40 0.02 -5.04 9.34
CA ALA A 40 -1.40 -5.41 9.38
C ALA A 40 -2.23 -4.43 8.54
N ILE A 41 -1.90 -3.14 8.62
CA ILE A 41 -2.57 -2.07 7.89
C ILE A 41 -1.52 -1.21 7.19
N ASN A 42 -1.68 -1.01 5.88
CA ASN A 42 -0.85 -0.13 5.06
C ASN A 42 -1.73 0.95 4.41
N LEU A 43 -1.40 2.22 4.65
CA LEU A 43 -2.06 3.39 4.08
C LEU A 43 -1.06 4.14 3.21
N ARG A 44 -1.35 4.29 1.92
CA ARG A 44 -0.52 5.04 0.97
C ARG A 44 -1.36 6.03 0.18
N GLY A 45 -0.75 7.16 -0.20
CA GLY A 45 -1.30 8.04 -1.23
C GLY A 45 -1.13 7.38 -2.60
N ASP A 46 -0.04 7.71 -3.28
CA ASP A 46 0.29 7.12 -4.57
C ASP A 46 1.54 6.24 -4.44
N GLY A 47 1.62 5.15 -5.21
CA GLY A 47 2.88 4.43 -5.32
C GLY A 47 2.89 3.24 -6.26
N ASP A 48 4.12 2.87 -6.61
CA ASP A 48 4.51 1.85 -7.58
C ASP A 48 5.16 0.65 -6.87
N GLY A 49 5.31 0.72 -5.54
CA GLY A 49 5.95 -0.30 -4.73
C GLY A 49 5.03 -1.43 -4.25
N LEU A 50 5.50 -2.16 -3.23
CA LEU A 50 4.81 -3.33 -2.68
C LEU A 50 4.13 -2.99 -1.35
N MET A 51 2.87 -3.40 -1.18
CA MET A 51 2.18 -3.41 0.11
C MET A 51 1.74 -4.84 0.44
N VAL A 52 2.17 -5.33 1.60
CA VAL A 52 1.76 -6.65 2.13
C VAL A 52 1.10 -6.45 3.49
N GLY A 53 -0.15 -6.89 3.63
CA GLY A 53 -0.87 -6.75 4.89
C GLY A 53 -2.30 -7.26 4.89
N ALA A 54 -2.95 -7.26 6.06
CA ALA A 54 -4.37 -7.63 6.10
C ALA A 54 -5.22 -6.59 5.37
N TRP A 55 -4.87 -5.31 5.51
CA TRP A 55 -5.56 -4.19 4.89
C TRP A 55 -4.57 -3.27 4.15
N ASN A 56 -4.74 -3.12 2.85
CA ASN A 56 -3.95 -2.19 2.03
C ASN A 56 -4.88 -1.15 1.41
N ILE A 57 -4.59 0.13 1.63
CA ILE A 57 -5.37 1.26 1.10
C ILE A 57 -4.43 2.22 0.37
N GLY A 58 -4.70 2.43 -0.90
CA GLY A 58 -4.03 3.40 -1.76
C GLY A 58 -5.01 4.43 -2.32
N ARG A 59 -4.52 5.61 -2.71
CA ARG A 59 -5.23 6.47 -3.66
C ARG A 59 -4.97 6.00 -5.09
N LYS A 60 -3.70 5.92 -5.50
CA LYS A 60 -3.29 5.37 -6.79
C LYS A 60 -2.30 4.22 -6.57
N ASN A 61 -2.62 3.05 -7.10
CA ASN A 61 -1.74 1.88 -7.07
C ASN A 61 -1.21 1.59 -8.47
N ASN A 62 0.10 1.68 -8.69
CA ASN A 62 0.75 1.15 -9.90
C ASN A 62 1.68 -0.03 -9.57
N GLY A 63 1.68 -0.48 -8.30
CA GLY A 63 2.52 -1.55 -7.80
C GLY A 63 1.73 -2.81 -7.48
N LEU A 64 2.18 -3.53 -6.45
CA LEU A 64 1.56 -4.78 -6.01
C LEU A 64 0.98 -4.62 -4.60
N MET A 65 -0.31 -4.90 -4.44
CA MET A 65 -0.97 -5.03 -3.14
C MET A 65 -1.31 -6.49 -2.88
N VAL A 66 -0.84 -7.03 -1.77
CA VAL A 66 -1.14 -8.40 -1.32
C VAL A 66 -1.78 -8.35 0.06
N GLY A 67 -3.00 -8.83 0.19
CA GLY A 67 -3.71 -8.77 1.46
C GLY A 67 -5.05 -9.45 1.52
N LEU A 68 -5.73 -9.36 2.66
CA LEU A 68 -7.13 -9.83 2.75
C LEU A 68 -8.04 -8.83 2.05
N PHE A 69 -7.81 -7.54 2.30
CA PHE A 69 -8.52 -6.43 1.71
C PHE A 69 -7.53 -5.48 1.05
N ASN A 70 -7.73 -5.25 -0.24
CA ASN A 70 -7.01 -4.24 -1.01
C ASN A 70 -8.01 -3.21 -1.53
N TYR A 71 -7.63 -1.95 -1.44
CA TYR A 71 -8.43 -0.83 -1.94
C TYR A 71 -7.52 0.18 -2.64
N SER A 72 -7.92 0.61 -3.82
CA SER A 72 -7.42 1.84 -4.45
C SER A 72 -8.54 2.64 -5.08
N ASN A 73 -8.33 3.95 -5.23
CA ASN A 73 -9.21 4.76 -6.07
C ASN A 73 -8.91 4.59 -7.56
N ASP A 74 -7.64 4.36 -7.92
CA ASP A 74 -7.16 4.14 -9.28
C ASP A 74 -6.10 3.02 -9.26
N ASN A 75 -6.43 1.86 -9.82
CA ASN A 75 -5.52 0.72 -9.95
C ASN A 75 -4.95 0.62 -11.37
N ASN A 76 -3.65 0.85 -11.53
CA ASN A 76 -2.89 0.48 -12.73
C ASN A 76 -1.88 -0.66 -12.43
N GLY A 77 -1.92 -1.20 -11.21
CA GLY A 77 -1.05 -2.27 -10.72
C GLY A 77 -1.82 -3.56 -10.50
N ILE A 78 -1.33 -4.43 -9.61
CA ILE A 78 -1.98 -5.70 -9.29
C ILE A 78 -2.44 -5.70 -7.83
N GLN A 79 -3.66 -6.15 -7.60
CA GLN A 79 -4.18 -6.46 -6.27
C GLN A 79 -4.44 -7.97 -6.16
N ILE A 80 -3.90 -8.59 -5.11
CA ILE A 80 -4.11 -9.99 -4.79
C ILE A 80 -4.70 -10.07 -3.40
N GLY A 81 -5.91 -10.59 -3.28
CA GLY A 81 -6.57 -10.66 -2.00
C GLY A 81 -7.96 -11.24 -2.02
N LEU A 82 -8.53 -11.47 -0.83
CA LEU A 82 -9.89 -11.99 -0.72
C LEU A 82 -10.90 -11.01 -1.32
N ILE A 83 -10.71 -9.72 -1.05
CA ILE A 83 -11.51 -8.62 -1.59
C ILE A 83 -10.57 -7.55 -2.12
N ASN A 84 -10.67 -7.27 -3.42
CA ASN A 84 -9.92 -6.21 -4.09
C ASN A 84 -10.91 -5.17 -4.61
N VAL A 85 -10.67 -3.90 -4.29
CA VAL A 85 -11.52 -2.79 -4.68
C VAL A 85 -10.73 -1.80 -5.50
N ASP A 86 -11.23 -1.48 -6.69
CA ASP A 86 -10.76 -0.37 -7.51
C ASP A 86 -11.93 0.54 -7.87
N ALA A 87 -11.99 1.72 -7.26
CA ALA A 87 -13.14 2.61 -7.42
C ALA A 87 -13.28 3.21 -8.82
N ALA A 88 -12.20 3.25 -9.61
CA ALA A 88 -12.20 3.75 -10.99
C ALA A 88 -12.46 2.68 -12.06
N SER A 89 -12.45 1.40 -11.68
CA SER A 89 -12.67 0.28 -12.62
C SER A 89 -14.16 0.10 -12.95
N ASP A 90 -14.45 -0.42 -14.15
CA ASP A 90 -15.79 -0.84 -14.57
C ASP A 90 -16.35 -1.96 -13.68
N VAL A 91 -15.46 -2.76 -13.07
CA VAL A 91 -15.80 -3.81 -12.11
C VAL A 91 -15.13 -3.49 -10.78
N PRO A 92 -15.79 -2.70 -9.90
CA PRO A 92 -15.11 -2.12 -8.76
C PRO A 92 -14.65 -3.13 -7.71
N ILE A 93 -15.22 -4.32 -7.66
CA ILE A 93 -14.90 -5.35 -6.65
C ILE A 93 -14.63 -6.67 -7.33
N LEU A 94 -13.43 -7.23 -7.11
CA LEU A 94 -13.04 -8.55 -7.61
C LEU A 94 -12.33 -9.37 -6.52
N PRO A 95 -12.75 -10.62 -6.27
CA PRO A 95 -12.04 -11.51 -5.35
C PRO A 95 -10.83 -12.16 -6.03
N GLY A 96 -9.83 -12.53 -5.24
CA GLY A 96 -8.63 -13.23 -5.68
C GLY A 96 -7.61 -12.31 -6.34
N LEU A 97 -7.93 -11.78 -7.54
CA LEU A 97 -7.01 -11.02 -8.38
C LEU A 97 -7.76 -9.86 -9.07
N HIS A 98 -7.17 -8.67 -9.07
CA HIS A 98 -7.64 -7.48 -9.79
C HIS A 98 -6.43 -6.75 -10.39
N PHE A 99 -6.52 -6.34 -11.65
CA PHE A 99 -5.49 -5.61 -12.37
C PHE A 99 -6.13 -4.50 -13.22
#